data_AF-A0A2D2B420-F1
#
_entry.id   AF-A0A2D2B420-F1
#
_cell.length_a   1.000
_cell.length_b   1.000
_cell.length_c   1.000
_cell.angle_alpha   90.00
_cell.angle_beta   90.00
_cell.angle_gamma   90.00
#
_symmetry.space_group_name_H-M   'P 1'
#
loop_
_entity.id
_entity.type
_entity.pdbx_description
1 polymer ?
#
loop_
_entity_poly.entity_id
_entity_poly.type
_entity_poly.pdbx_seq_one_letter_code
_entity_poly.pdbx_strand_id
1 'polypeptide(L)' 'MPRFVRRAELRRIVPLADTTIYDLEGKGQFPRRFSLTPRCVVWDLNEV' A
#
# COMPACT_ATOMS: atom_id res chain seq x y z
N MET A 1 -11.21 -9.24 -10.51
CA MET A 1 -10.87 -9.73 -9.14
C MET A 1 -9.99 -8.68 -8.49
N PRO A 2 -10.36 -8.11 -7.34
CA PRO A 2 -9.53 -7.13 -6.66
C PRO A 2 -8.23 -7.81 -6.23
N ARG A 3 -7.09 -7.18 -6.54
CA ARG A 3 -5.76 -7.77 -6.35
C ARG A 3 -5.08 -6.98 -5.24
N PHE A 4 -5.05 -7.57 -4.05
CA PHE A 4 -4.52 -6.89 -2.86
C PHE A 4 -3.06 -7.24 -2.64
N VAL A 5 -2.24 -6.23 -2.39
CA VAL A 5 -0.83 -6.38 -2.08
C VAL A 5 -0.52 -6.07 -0.63
N ARG A 6 0.30 -6.92 -0.01
CA ARG A 6 0.84 -6.69 1.33
C ARG A 6 2.07 -5.80 1.24
N ARG A 7 2.50 -5.21 2.35
CA ARG A 7 3.68 -4.32 2.41
C ARG A 7 4.94 -4.91 1.76
N ALA A 8 5.20 -6.20 1.96
CA ALA A 8 6.35 -6.86 1.38
C ALA A 8 6.27 -6.96 -0.16
N GLU A 9 5.09 -7.21 -0.70
CA GLU A 9 4.83 -7.27 -2.13
C GLU A 9 4.86 -5.87 -2.75
N LEU A 10 4.23 -4.90 -2.06
CA LEU A 10 4.21 -3.49 -2.44
C LEU A 10 5.63 -2.96 -2.67
N ARG A 11 6.58 -3.29 -1.78
CA ARG A 11 7.99 -2.87 -1.91
C ARG A 11 8.68 -3.47 -3.14
N ARG A 12 8.22 -4.60 -3.66
CA ARG A 12 8.77 -5.21 -4.89
C ARG A 12 8.28 -4.50 -6.15
N ILE A 13 7.05 -3.98 -6.11
CA ILE A 13 6.41 -3.30 -7.24
C ILE A 13 6.79 -1.81 -7.23
N VAL A 14 6.69 -1.20 -6.06
CA VAL A 14 7.01 0.20 -5.79
C VAL A 14 8.30 0.23 -4.97
N PRO A 15 9.47 0.50 -5.58
CA PRO A 15 10.74 0.56 -4.88
C PRO A 15 10.90 1.89 -4.10
N LEU A 16 9.83 2.34 -3.44
CA LEU A 16 9.85 3.51 -2.57
C LEU A 16 10.09 3.08 -1.13
N ALA A 17 10.70 3.97 -0.36
CA ALA A 17 10.86 3.77 1.08
C ALA A 17 9.49 3.82 1.78
N ASP A 18 9.34 3.06 2.88
CA ASP A 18 8.12 3.08 3.70
C ASP A 18 7.77 4.52 4.14
N THR A 19 8.77 5.34 4.44
CA THR A 19 8.61 6.77 4.79
C THR A 19 8.02 7.58 3.65
N THR A 20 8.46 7.34 2.42
CA THR A 20 7.90 7.98 1.22
C THR A 20 6.45 7.56 1.01
N ILE A 21 6.12 6.28 1.23
CA ILE A 21 4.75 5.78 1.12
C ILE A 21 3.84 6.50 2.14
N TYR A 22 4.27 6.66 3.39
CA TYR A 22 3.48 7.39 4.40
C TYR A 22 3.31 8.89 4.08
N ASP A 23 4.35 9.54 3.54
CA ASP A 23 4.26 10.93 3.10
C ASP A 23 3.29 11.09 1.92
N LEU A 24 3.33 10.16 0.95
CA LEU A 24 2.42 10.14 -0.18
C LEU A 24 0.99 9.79 0.22
N GLU A 25 0.78 8.87 1.19
CA GLU A 25 -0.54 8.60 1.78
C GLU A 25 -1.10 9.88 2.42
N GLY A 26 -0.29 10.62 3.18
CA GLY A 26 -0.68 11.89 3.79
C GLY A 26 -1.02 12.99 2.78
N LYS A 27 -0.31 13.00 1.64
CA LYS A 27 -0.55 13.91 0.51
C LYS A 27 -1.71 13.47 -0.40
N GLY A 28 -2.30 12.30 -0.16
CA GLY A 28 -3.35 11.73 -1.02
C GLY A 28 -2.85 11.29 -2.40
N GLN A 29 -1.55 11.14 -2.57
CA GLN A 29 -0.90 10.68 -3.80
C GLN A 29 -0.60 9.17 -3.79
N PHE A 30 -0.93 8.48 -2.69
CA PHE A 30 -0.84 7.03 -2.58
C PHE A 30 -2.19 6.46 -2.15
N PRO A 31 -2.57 5.26 -2.64
CA PRO A 31 -3.79 4.60 -2.22
C PRO A 31 -3.78 4.35 -0.72
N ARG A 32 -4.95 4.56 -0.09
CA ARG A 32 -5.11 4.36 1.34
C ARG A 32 -5.03 2.88 1.69
N ARG A 33 -4.22 2.55 2.69
CA ARG A 33 -4.17 1.21 3.26
C ARG A 33 -5.51 0.79 3.88
N PHE A 34 -5.89 -0.48 3.73
CA PHE A 34 -7.04 -1.08 4.40
C PHE A 34 -6.63 -2.34 5.15
N SER A 35 -7.22 -2.52 6.34
CA SER A 35 -6.98 -3.70 7.16
C SER A 35 -8.02 -4.76 6.86
N LEU A 36 -7.61 -5.89 6.26
CA LEU A 36 -8.46 -7.08 6.13
C LEU A 36 -8.67 -7.75 7.51
N THR A 37 -7.65 -7.70 8.35
CA THR A 37 -7.67 -8.18 9.74
C THR A 37 -6.79 -7.26 10.60
N PRO A 38 -6.85 -7.33 11.95
CA PRO A 38 -6.04 -6.48 12.84
C PRO A 38 -4.53 -6.56 12.60
N ARG A 39 -4.05 -7.62 11.93
CA ARG A 39 -2.63 -7.83 11.60
C ARG A 39 -2.35 -7.85 10.09
N CYS A 40 -3.37 -7.73 9.23
CA CYS A 40 -3.20 -7.72 7.78
C CYS A 40 -3.65 -6.38 7.21
N VAL A 41 -2.67 -5.51 7.00
CA VAL A 41 -2.81 -4.26 6.24
C VAL A 41 -2.37 -4.51 4.80
N VAL A 42 -3.20 -4.10 3.86
CA VAL A 42 -3.01 -4.29 2.41
C VAL A 42 -3.36 -3.00 1.65
N TRP A 43 -2.89 -2.95 0.41
CA TRP A 43 -3.20 -1.91 -0.58
C TRP A 43 -3.84 -2.56 -1.80
N ASP A 44 -4.63 -1.81 -2.56
CA ASP A 44 -5.18 -2.28 -3.84
C ASP A 44 -4.13 -2.09 -4.93
N LEU A 45 -3.75 -3.17 -5.61
CA LEU A 45 -2.77 -3.13 -6.70
C LEU A 45 -3.30 -2.32 -7.89
N ASN A 46 -4.61 -2.24 -8.12
CA ASN A 46 -5.14 -1.48 -9.26
C ASN A 46 -5.05 0.03 -9.05
N GLU A 47 -4.85 0.47 -7.81
CA GLU A 47 -4.65 1.88 -7.46
C GLU A 47 -3.18 2.22 -7.17
N VAL A 48 -2.28 1.22 -7.19
CA VAL A 48 -0.84 1.36 -6.96
C VAL A 48 -0.07 1.44 -8.28
#